data_AF-A0A6A3LKW4-F1
#
_entry.id   AF-A0A6A3LKW4-F1
#
_cell.length_a   1.000
_cell.length_b   1.000
_cell.length_c   1.000
_cell.angle_alpha   90.00
_cell.angle_beta   90.00
_cell.angle_gamma   90.00
#
_symmetry.space_group_name_H-M   'P 1'
#
loop_
_entity.id
_entity.type
_entity.pdbx_description
1 polymer ?
#
loop_
_entity_poly.entity_id
_entity_poly.type
_entity_poly.pdbx_seq_one_letter_code
_entity_poly.pdbx_strand_id
1 'polypeptide(L)'
;MCFYHVVAKLRERTHGLSSELSALVYKGVYDLLFTHSEAEFVQLKATMLKDWAGQADLTAFTAYVKAQWLTGNFENWQFFLSPPGYATTNNPVEQFNRALKRDYTHHRQLKMGLLLTQLLACCG
;
A
#
# COMPACT_ATOMS: atom_id res chain seq x y z
N MET A 1 -7.60 3.17 -2.65
CA MET A 1 -6.68 3.02 -1.49
C MET A 1 -5.27 3.09 -2.04
N CYS A 2 -4.28 3.66 -1.38
CA CYS A 2 -2.95 3.77 -2.02
C CYS A 2 -2.05 2.55 -1.76
N PHE A 3 -1.05 2.37 -2.62
CA PHE A 3 -0.10 1.26 -2.50
C PHE A 3 0.74 1.30 -1.22
N TYR A 4 1.04 2.48 -0.67
CA TYR A 4 1.74 2.58 0.62
C TYR A 4 0.99 1.84 1.75
N HIS A 5 -0.33 1.99 1.81
CA HIS A 5 -1.13 1.30 2.83
C HIS A 5 -1.14 -0.21 2.63
N VAL A 6 -1.12 -0.67 1.37
CA VAL A 6 -0.98 -2.10 1.02
C VAL A 6 0.35 -2.61 1.60
N VAL A 7 1.48 -1.99 1.25
CA VAL A 7 2.82 -2.39 1.71
C VAL A 7 2.96 -2.32 3.24
N ALA A 8 2.43 -1.28 3.89
CA ALA A 8 2.46 -1.16 5.34
C ALA A 8 1.73 -2.33 6.02
N LYS A 9 0.55 -2.71 5.52
CA LYS A 9 -0.21 -3.85 6.05
C LYS A 9 0.38 -5.20 5.68
N LEU A 10 1.05 -5.31 4.55
CA LEU A 10 1.88 -6.47 4.24
C LEU A 10 2.98 -6.63 5.29
N ARG A 11 3.74 -5.57 5.57
CA ARG A 11 4.86 -5.60 6.53
C ARG A 11 4.44 -6.04 7.93
N GLU A 12 3.29 -5.53 8.40
CA GLU A 12 2.73 -5.95 9.69
C GLU A 12 2.43 -7.46 9.72
N ARG A 13 1.98 -8.05 8.60
CA ARG A 13 1.53 -9.44 8.52
C ARG A 13 2.60 -10.44 8.06
N THR A 14 3.70 -9.97 7.47
CA THR A 14 4.84 -10.82 7.10
C THR A 14 5.86 -10.97 8.23
N HIS A 15 5.68 -10.29 9.38
CA HIS A 15 6.64 -10.24 10.48
C HIS A 15 6.99 -11.61 11.12
N GLY A 16 6.17 -12.64 10.89
CA GLY A 16 6.40 -14.02 11.34
C GLY A 16 6.65 -15.03 10.21
N LEU A 17 6.76 -14.57 8.96
CA LEU A 17 7.08 -15.43 7.82
C LEU A 17 8.59 -15.57 7.65
N SER A 18 9.02 -16.63 6.97
CA SER A 18 10.41 -16.75 6.54
C SER A 18 10.77 -15.64 5.55
N SER A 19 12.07 -15.41 5.36
CA SER A 19 12.59 -14.49 4.34
C SER A 19 12.10 -14.85 2.94
N GLU A 20 12.08 -16.14 2.60
CA GLU A 20 11.67 -16.62 1.28
C GLU A 20 10.18 -16.36 1.03
N LEU A 21 9.33 -16.66 2.03
CA LEU A 21 7.89 -16.43 1.94
C LEU A 21 7.56 -14.93 1.90
N SER A 22 8.29 -14.13 2.68
CA SER A 22 8.15 -12.68 2.64
C SER A 22 8.52 -12.14 1.24
N ALA A 23 9.64 -12.57 0.68
CA ALA A 23 10.06 -12.17 -0.66
C ALA A 23 9.04 -12.60 -1.74
N LEU A 24 8.49 -13.81 -1.64
CA LEU A 24 7.45 -14.31 -2.54
C LEU A 24 6.18 -13.44 -2.49
N VAL A 25 5.75 -13.06 -1.28
CA VAL A 25 4.59 -12.18 -1.07
C VAL A 25 4.84 -10.79 -1.66
N TYR A 26 5.97 -10.18 -1.34
CA TYR A 26 6.28 -8.84 -1.83
C TYR A 26 6.41 -8.83 -3.35
N LYS A 27 7.12 -9.80 -3.93
CA LYS A 27 7.25 -9.92 -5.39
C LYS A 27 5.88 -9.92 -6.06
N GLY A 28 4.98 -10.81 -5.64
CA GLY A 28 3.64 -10.90 -6.22
C GLY A 28 2.86 -9.59 -6.14
N VAL A 29 2.89 -8.91 -4.98
CA VAL A 29 2.16 -7.64 -4.81
C VAL A 29 2.79 -6.48 -5.60
N TYR A 30 4.11 -6.43 -5.73
CA TYR A 30 4.78 -5.46 -6.60
C TYR A 30 4.53 -5.72 -8.08
N ASP A 31 4.54 -6.98 -8.51
CA ASP A 31 4.20 -7.36 -9.89
C ASP A 31 2.77 -6.87 -10.23
N LEU A 32 1.83 -7.01 -9.31
CA LEU A 32 0.46 -6.49 -9.46
C LEU A 32 0.36 -4.96 -9.44
N LEU A 33 1.25 -4.26 -8.73
CA LEU A 33 1.26 -2.80 -8.75
C LEU A 33 1.58 -2.31 -10.17
N PHE A 34 2.60 -2.88 -10.80
CA PHE A 34 3.17 -2.39 -12.06
C PHE A 34 2.48 -2.90 -13.32
N THR A 35 1.29 -3.51 -13.20
CA THR A 35 0.50 -3.88 -14.37
C THR A 35 0.04 -2.64 -15.13
N HIS A 36 0.00 -2.74 -16.44
CA HIS A 36 -0.39 -1.66 -17.35
C HIS A 36 -1.83 -1.80 -17.86
N SER A 37 -2.49 -2.91 -17.55
CA SER A 37 -3.89 -3.15 -17.91
C SER A 37 -4.60 -4.06 -16.92
N GLU A 38 -5.93 -4.02 -16.93
CA GLU A 38 -6.77 -4.95 -16.16
C GLU A 38 -6.57 -6.40 -16.60
N ALA A 39 -6.39 -6.64 -17.90
CA ALA A 39 -6.14 -7.99 -18.43
C ALA A 39 -4.84 -8.59 -17.88
N GLU A 40 -3.75 -7.80 -17.89
CA GLU A 40 -2.47 -8.20 -17.30
C GLU A 40 -2.59 -8.44 -15.79
N PHE A 41 -3.32 -7.56 -15.09
CA PHE A 41 -3.58 -7.70 -13.66
C PHE A 41 -4.32 -9.00 -13.33
N VAL A 42 -5.36 -9.36 -14.08
CA VAL A 42 -6.10 -10.61 -13.87
C VAL A 42 -5.19 -11.83 -14.05
N GLN A 43 -4.32 -11.82 -15.06
CA GLN A 43 -3.39 -12.92 -15.32
C GLN A 43 -2.33 -13.05 -14.21
N LEU A 44 -1.63 -11.96 -13.87
CA LEU A 44 -0.62 -11.98 -12.82
C LEU A 44 -1.23 -12.30 -11.45
N LYS A 45 -2.46 -11.83 -11.18
CA LYS A 45 -3.18 -12.15 -9.95
C LYS A 45 -3.44 -13.65 -9.84
N ALA A 46 -3.86 -14.29 -10.92
CA ALA A 46 -4.09 -15.73 -10.94
C ALA A 46 -2.79 -16.52 -10.67
N THR A 47 -1.69 -16.12 -11.30
CA THR A 47 -0.36 -16.73 -11.09
C THR A 47 0.13 -16.55 -9.66
N MET A 48 0.12 -15.32 -9.13
CA MET A 48 0.51 -15.03 -7.75
C MET A 48 -0.29 -15.87 -6.75
N LEU A 49 -1.62 -15.94 -6.92
CA LEU A 49 -2.48 -16.70 -6.02
C LEU A 49 -2.24 -18.21 -6.10
N LYS A 50 -1.86 -18.73 -7.28
CA LYS A 50 -1.48 -20.12 -7.46
C LYS A 50 -0.17 -20.43 -6.74
N ASP A 51 0.83 -19.56 -6.87
CA ASP A 51 2.12 -19.72 -6.20
C ASP A 51 1.97 -19.69 -4.68
N TRP A 52 1.13 -18.78 -4.16
CA TRP A 52 0.86 -18.68 -2.73
C TRP A 52 0.06 -19.88 -2.20
N ALA A 53 -0.85 -20.44 -3.01
CA ALA A 53 -1.60 -21.64 -2.63
C ALA A 53 -0.70 -22.88 -2.47
N GLY A 54 0.49 -22.89 -3.08
CA GLY A 54 1.49 -23.93 -2.88
C GLY A 54 2.21 -23.87 -1.52
N GLN A 55 1.98 -22.81 -0.73
CA GLN A 55 2.66 -22.57 0.55
C GLN A 55 1.64 -22.62 1.69
N ALA A 56 1.69 -23.69 2.52
CA ALA A 56 0.74 -23.88 3.63
C ALA A 56 0.72 -22.67 4.58
N ASP A 57 1.90 -22.12 4.89
CA ASP A 57 2.09 -20.97 5.78
C ASP A 57 1.47 -19.68 5.25
N LEU A 58 1.20 -19.58 3.94
CA LEU A 58 0.55 -18.41 3.34
C LEU A 58 -0.98 -18.52 3.29
N THR A 59 -1.59 -19.60 3.78
CA THR A 59 -3.04 -19.82 3.64
C THR A 59 -3.86 -18.68 4.26
N ALA A 60 -3.62 -18.38 5.54
CA ALA A 60 -4.34 -17.30 6.24
C ALA A 60 -4.00 -15.91 5.67
N PHE A 61 -2.73 -15.71 5.27
CA PHE A 61 -2.27 -14.48 4.65
C PHE A 61 -2.98 -14.23 3.30
N THR A 62 -3.07 -15.26 2.46
CA THR A 62 -3.71 -15.21 1.15
C THR A 62 -5.20 -14.89 1.26
N ALA A 63 -5.90 -15.51 2.23
CA ALA A 63 -7.31 -15.22 2.49
C ALA A 63 -7.51 -13.73 2.85
N TYR A 64 -6.64 -13.19 3.71
CA TYR A 64 -6.66 -11.77 4.07
C TYR A 64 -6.41 -10.86 2.86
N VAL A 65 -5.35 -11.12 2.09
CA VAL A 65 -5.00 -10.26 0.94
C VAL A 65 -6.09 -10.28 -0.11
N LYS A 66 -6.70 -11.45 -0.38
CA LYS A 66 -7.86 -11.56 -1.26
C LYS A 66 -8.98 -10.62 -0.80
N ALA A 67 -9.44 -10.82 0.44
CA ALA A 67 -10.59 -10.10 0.97
C ALA A 67 -10.40 -8.59 1.13
N GLN A 68 -9.17 -8.13 1.35
CA GLN A 68 -8.90 -6.71 1.59
C GLN A 68 -8.39 -5.95 0.36
N TRP A 69 -7.50 -6.56 -0.41
CA TRP A 69 -6.72 -5.83 -1.43
C TRP A 69 -7.01 -6.26 -2.86
N LEU A 70 -7.60 -7.45 -3.06
CA LEU A 70 -7.88 -7.97 -4.41
C LEU A 70 -9.38 -8.03 -4.73
N THR A 71 -10.21 -7.78 -3.74
CA THR A 71 -11.67 -7.70 -3.85
C THR A 71 -12.20 -6.61 -2.93
N GLY A 72 -13.20 -5.85 -3.39
CA GLY A 72 -13.99 -4.94 -2.56
C GLY A 72 -13.46 -3.51 -2.54
N ASN A 73 -13.76 -2.76 -1.47
CA ASN A 73 -13.65 -1.29 -1.47
C ASN A 73 -12.22 -0.73 -1.58
N PHE A 74 -11.19 -1.55 -1.33
CA PHE A 74 -9.79 -1.11 -1.31
C PHE A 74 -8.94 -1.70 -2.44
N GLU A 75 -9.55 -2.28 -3.47
CA GLU A 75 -8.84 -2.95 -4.56
C GLU A 75 -8.12 -2.01 -5.53
N ASN A 76 -8.54 -0.74 -5.62
CA ASN A 76 -8.01 0.22 -6.60
C ASN A 76 -6.69 0.86 -6.12
N TRP A 77 -5.57 0.15 -6.29
CA TRP A 77 -4.21 0.61 -5.95
C TRP A 77 -3.17 0.36 -7.04
N GLN A 78 -3.56 -0.25 -8.16
CA GLN A 78 -2.68 -0.60 -9.28
C GLN A 78 -2.29 0.62 -10.13
N PHE A 79 -1.13 0.53 -10.80
CA PHE A 79 -0.57 1.61 -11.64
C PHE A 79 -1.55 2.04 -12.73
N PHE A 80 -2.12 1.10 -13.48
CA PHE A 80 -2.99 1.38 -14.63
C PHE A 80 -4.31 2.08 -14.29
N LEU A 81 -4.71 2.14 -13.01
CA LEU A 81 -5.88 2.88 -12.56
C LEU A 81 -5.58 4.36 -12.29
N SER A 82 -4.29 4.73 -12.22
CA SER A 82 -3.88 6.12 -12.00
C SER A 82 -3.94 6.88 -13.34
N PRO A 83 -4.70 7.99 -13.43
CA PRO A 83 -4.71 8.79 -14.64
C PRO A 83 -3.32 9.39 -14.93
N PRO A 84 -2.99 9.65 -16.20
CA PRO A 84 -1.74 10.34 -16.56
C PRO A 84 -1.59 11.69 -15.83
N GLY A 85 -0.39 12.00 -15.37
CA GLY A 85 -0.09 13.24 -14.66
C GLY A 85 -0.35 13.20 -13.14
N TYR A 86 -0.86 12.08 -12.61
CA TYR A 86 -0.98 11.86 -11.17
C TYR A 86 0.21 11.06 -10.64
N ALA A 87 0.63 11.37 -9.41
CA ALA A 87 1.67 10.60 -8.74
C ALA A 87 1.18 9.15 -8.52
N THR A 88 1.91 8.20 -9.10
CA THR A 88 1.55 6.79 -9.06
C THR A 88 1.62 6.18 -7.65
N THR A 89 2.44 6.79 -6.79
CA THR A 89 2.49 6.44 -5.37
C THR A 89 2.31 7.72 -4.58
N ASN A 90 1.42 7.68 -3.59
CA ASN A 90 1.31 8.77 -2.63
C ASN A 90 2.31 8.61 -1.48
N ASN A 91 3.29 7.70 -1.57
CA ASN A 91 4.24 7.42 -0.49
C ASN A 91 4.99 8.67 0.00
N PRO A 92 5.48 9.57 -0.87
CA PRO A 92 6.08 10.84 -0.42
C PRO A 92 5.09 11.72 0.34
N VAL A 93 3.84 11.77 -0.12
CA VAL A 93 2.76 12.56 0.52
C VAL A 93 2.39 11.96 1.87
N GLU A 94 2.30 10.64 1.99
CA GLU A 94 1.99 9.98 3.27
C GLU A 94 3.13 10.10 4.27
N GLN A 95 4.38 10.01 3.80
CA GLN A 95 5.57 10.22 4.62
C GLN A 95 5.63 11.67 5.12
N PHE A 96 5.35 12.65 4.25
CA PHE A 96 5.22 14.06 4.63
C PHE A 96 4.10 14.27 5.64
N ASN A 97 2.90 13.74 5.36
CA ASN A 97 1.75 13.83 6.25
C ASN A 97 2.05 13.21 7.62
N ARG A 98 2.82 12.12 7.67
CA ARG A 98 3.25 11.49 8.92
C ARG A 98 4.18 12.39 9.72
N ALA A 99 5.19 12.99 9.08
CA ALA A 99 6.11 13.92 9.73
C ALA A 99 5.36 15.15 10.23
N LEU A 100 4.52 15.76 9.40
CA LEU A 100 3.66 16.89 9.75
C LEU A 100 2.78 16.58 10.98
N LYS A 101 2.11 15.41 10.97
CA LYS A 101 1.25 14.98 12.08
C LYS A 101 2.03 14.75 13.37
N ARG A 102 3.26 14.21 13.28
CA ARG A 102 4.10 13.93 14.46
C ARG A 102 4.68 15.21 15.06
N ASP A 103 5.29 16.04 14.22
CA ASP A 103 6.18 17.11 14.66
C ASP A 103 5.46 18.44 14.88
N TYR A 104 4.42 18.73 14.08
CA TYR A 104 3.80 20.05 14.04
C TYR A 104 2.37 20.07 14.58
N THR A 105 1.60 19.00 14.37
CA THR A 105 0.23 18.92 14.91
C THR A 105 0.12 18.03 16.14
N HIS A 106 1.14 17.23 16.44
CA HIS A 106 1.11 16.21 17.50
C HIS A 106 -0.17 15.37 17.48
N HIS A 107 -0.62 14.98 16.28
CA HIS A 107 -1.84 14.23 16.04
C HIS A 107 -3.14 14.91 16.51
N ARG A 108 -3.11 16.21 16.80
CA ARG A 108 -4.29 17.00 17.19
C ARG A 108 -4.89 17.70 15.97
N GLN A 109 -6.21 17.84 15.99
CA GLN A 109 -6.92 18.69 15.03
C GLN A 109 -6.74 20.15 15.44
N LEU A 110 -6.12 20.95 14.57
CA LEU A 110 -5.87 22.37 14.80
C LEU A 110 -6.91 23.23 14.09
N LYS A 111 -7.22 24.40 14.65
CA LYS A 111 -7.98 25.43 13.93
C LYS A 111 -7.13 25.98 12.79
N MET A 112 -7.78 26.44 11.71
CA MET A 112 -7.12 26.90 10.48
C MET A 112 -5.96 27.88 10.72
N GLY A 113 -6.13 28.88 11.60
CA GLY A 113 -5.07 29.85 11.90
C GLY A 113 -3.81 29.20 12.48
N LEU A 114 -3.96 28.28 13.45
CA LEU A 114 -2.84 27.55 14.03
C LEU A 114 -2.21 26.58 13.04
N LEU A 115 -3.02 25.92 12.20
CA LEU A 115 -2.51 25.03 11.16
C LEU A 115 -1.63 25.79 10.16
N LEU A 116 -2.04 26.97 9.72
CA LEU A 116 -1.25 27.80 8.81
C LEU A 116 0.08 28.23 9.44
N THR A 117 0.08 28.60 10.73
CA THR A 117 1.33 28.91 11.45
C THR A 117 2.27 27.71 11.49
N GLN A 118 1.75 26.52 11.77
CA GLN A 118 2.54 25.29 11.79
C GLN A 118 3.09 24.92 10.40
N LEU A 119 2.29 25.09 9.35
CA LEU A 119 2.74 24.85 7.97
C LEU A 119 3.84 25.84 7.55
N LEU A 120 3.73 27.12 7.93
CA LEU A 120 4.79 28.10 7.68
C LEU A 120 6.11 27.71 8.37
N ALA A 121 6.04 27.19 9.60
CA ALA A 121 7.21 26.67 10.32
C ALA A 121 7.82 25.41 9.69
N CYS A 122 7.10 24.70 8.80
CA CYS A 122 7.65 23.57 8.05
C CYS A 122 8.51 23.98 6.85
N CYS A 123 8.37 25.23 6.38
CA CYS A 123 9.02 25.72 5.17
C CYS A 123 10.35 26.45 5.42
N GLY A 124 10.88 26.39 6.66
CA GLY A 124 12.11 27.05 7.09
C GLY A 124 13.30 26.10 7.20
#